data_AF-W5T183-F1
#
_entry.id   AF-W5T183-F1
#
_cell.length_a   1.000
_cell.length_b   1.000
_cell.length_c   1.000
_cell.angle_alpha   90.00
_cell.angle_beta   90.00
_cell.angle_gamma   90.00
#
_symmetry.space_group_name_H-M   'P 1'
#
loop_
_entity.id
_entity.type
_entity.pdbx_description
1 polymer ?
#
loop_
_entity_poly.entity_id
_entity_poly.type
_entity_poly.pdbx_seq_one_letter_code
_entity_poly.pdbx_strand_id
1 'polypeptide(L)'
;MAAESKNTFLDSLVKIGHGLQEIFGIFGNAIEDAFVLTAVKSGDKRSKVGEHFDKIKKGLEGTNEKLKELSGEISEAKNANGSSIEAVNIAISSVSDVFEQLITALIKLAETAK
;
A
#
# COMPACT_ATOMS: atom_id res chain seq x y z
N MET A 1 -8.78 -9.24 34.56
CA MET A 1 -8.88 -7.94 33.87
C MET A 1 -7.56 -7.46 33.29
N ALA A 2 -6.50 -7.16 34.06
CA ALA A 2 -5.24 -6.63 33.49
C ALA A 2 -4.51 -7.62 32.54
N ALA A 3 -4.47 -8.90 32.88
CA ALA A 3 -3.86 -9.93 32.01
C ALA A 3 -4.63 -10.13 30.70
N GLU A 4 -5.95 -10.07 30.74
CA GLU A 4 -6.84 -10.24 29.59
C GLU A 4 -6.76 -9.06 28.61
N SER A 5 -6.74 -7.83 29.15
CA SER A 5 -6.49 -6.60 28.38
C SER A 5 -5.13 -6.65 27.68
N LYS A 6 -4.08 -7.06 28.39
CA LYS A 6 -2.74 -7.25 27.81
C LYS A 6 -2.73 -8.30 26.70
N ASN A 7 -3.33 -9.47 26.91
CA ASN A 7 -3.37 -10.53 25.91
C ASN A 7 -4.09 -10.09 24.63
N THR A 8 -5.20 -9.36 24.79
CA THR A 8 -5.99 -8.84 23.67
C THR A 8 -5.23 -7.77 22.89
N PHE A 9 -4.50 -6.89 23.58
CA PHE A 9 -3.64 -5.91 22.93
C PHE A 9 -2.52 -6.56 22.13
N LEU A 10 -1.87 -7.60 22.68
CA LEU A 10 -0.84 -8.35 21.96
C LEU A 10 -1.39 -9.07 20.72
N ASP A 11 -2.61 -9.60 20.78
CA ASP A 11 -3.29 -10.19 19.61
C ASP A 11 -3.52 -9.13 18.50
N SER A 12 -3.93 -7.91 18.88
CA SER A 12 -4.05 -6.80 17.93
C SER A 12 -2.69 -6.46 17.29
N LEU A 13 -1.60 -6.45 18.05
CA LEU A 13 -0.25 -6.20 17.50
C LEU A 13 0.20 -7.29 16.52
N VAL A 14 -0.14 -8.56 16.76
CA VAL A 14 0.18 -9.65 15.84
C VAL A 14 -0.56 -9.47 14.50
N LYS A 15 -1.85 -9.12 14.55
CA LYS A 15 -2.65 -8.85 13.35
C LYS A 15 -2.10 -7.69 12.54
N ILE A 16 -1.88 -6.54 13.20
CA ILE A 16 -1.26 -5.36 12.59
C ILE A 16 0.11 -5.70 11.99
N GLY A 17 0.91 -6.52 12.69
CA GLY A 17 2.20 -7.01 12.21
C GLY A 17 2.08 -7.81 10.91
N HIS A 18 1.14 -8.75 10.83
CA HIS A 18 0.86 -9.49 9.59
C HIS A 18 0.38 -8.56 8.47
N GLY A 19 -0.56 -7.64 8.75
CA GLY A 19 -1.04 -6.68 7.75
C GLY A 19 0.09 -5.81 7.19
N LEU A 20 1.01 -5.34 8.04
CA LEU A 20 2.22 -4.63 7.60
C LEU A 20 3.13 -5.50 6.72
N GLN A 21 3.34 -6.77 7.09
CA GLN A 21 4.14 -7.70 6.29
C GLN A 21 3.52 -7.94 4.90
N GLU A 22 2.19 -8.09 4.82
CA GLU A 22 1.49 -8.22 3.54
C GLU A 22 1.67 -6.98 2.66
N ILE A 23 1.54 -5.77 3.23
CA ILE A 23 1.76 -4.51 2.53
C ILE A 23 3.19 -4.45 1.97
N PHE A 24 4.21 -4.72 2.79
CA PHE A 24 5.60 -4.70 2.33
C PHE A 24 5.89 -5.78 1.30
N GLY A 25 5.25 -6.96 1.40
CA GLY A 25 5.37 -8.03 0.41
C GLY A 25 4.81 -7.61 -0.95
N ILE A 26 3.58 -7.08 -0.98
CA ILE A 26 2.93 -6.63 -2.23
C ILE A 26 3.69 -5.44 -2.83
N PHE A 27 4.06 -4.46 -2.01
CA PHE A 27 4.81 -3.30 -2.46
C PHE A 27 6.21 -3.67 -2.97
N GLY A 28 6.90 -4.57 -2.28
CA GLY A 28 8.20 -5.09 -2.69
C GLY A 28 8.13 -5.81 -4.03
N ASN A 29 7.15 -6.72 -4.20
CA ASN A 29 6.92 -7.41 -5.47
C ASN A 29 6.56 -6.42 -6.59
N ALA A 30 5.73 -5.42 -6.31
CA ALA A 30 5.41 -4.37 -7.28
C ALA A 30 6.64 -3.56 -7.68
N ILE A 31 7.56 -3.29 -6.76
CA ILE A 31 8.82 -2.60 -7.08
C ILE A 31 9.69 -3.46 -7.98
N GLU A 32 9.87 -4.74 -7.63
CA GLU A 32 10.70 -5.69 -8.39
C GLU A 32 10.16 -5.91 -9.81
N ASP A 33 8.85 -6.11 -9.95
CA ASP A 33 8.22 -6.40 -11.24
C ASP A 33 7.97 -5.16 -12.10
N ALA A 34 7.78 -3.98 -11.48
CA ALA A 34 7.22 -2.82 -12.18
C ALA A 34 7.97 -1.49 -11.97
N PHE A 35 8.68 -1.23 -10.87
CA PHE A 35 9.43 0.04 -10.72
C PHE A 35 10.87 -0.02 -11.24
N VAL A 36 11.32 -1.20 -11.68
CA VAL A 36 12.61 -1.33 -12.34
C VAL A 36 12.57 -0.57 -13.68
N LEU A 37 13.12 0.64 -13.69
CA LEU A 37 13.27 1.53 -14.86
C LEU A 37 14.01 0.88 -16.05
N THR A 38 14.64 -0.28 -15.86
CA THR A 38 15.25 -1.08 -16.95
C THR A 38 14.26 -1.99 -17.67
N ALA A 39 12.99 -2.08 -17.22
CA ALA A 39 11.96 -2.88 -17.86
C ALA A 39 11.59 -2.37 -19.26
N VAL A 40 11.80 -1.08 -19.49
CA VAL A 40 11.63 -0.42 -20.79
C VAL A 40 12.99 0.10 -21.28
N LYS A 41 13.32 -0.17 -22.53
CA LYS A 41 14.60 0.21 -23.16
C LYS A 41 14.37 1.19 -24.30
N SER A 42 15.41 1.94 -24.66
CA SER A 42 15.40 2.73 -25.88
C SER A 42 15.15 1.83 -27.09
N GLY A 43 14.15 2.17 -27.91
CA GLY A 43 13.70 1.37 -29.05
C GLY A 43 12.50 0.46 -28.76
N ASP A 44 12.07 0.32 -27.50
CA ASP A 44 10.81 -0.36 -27.19
C ASP A 44 9.61 0.40 -27.76
N LYS A 45 8.59 -0.36 -28.17
CA LYS A 45 7.32 0.22 -28.63
C LYS A 45 6.63 0.97 -27.49
N ARG A 46 5.94 2.07 -27.82
CA ARG A 46 5.15 2.83 -26.84
C ARG A 46 4.16 1.94 -26.09
N SER A 47 3.55 0.96 -26.75
CA SER A 47 2.66 -0.01 -26.10
C SER A 47 3.29 -0.73 -24.90
N LYS A 48 4.59 -1.06 -24.97
CA LYS A 48 5.33 -1.69 -23.87
C LYS A 48 5.58 -0.71 -22.71
N VAL A 49 5.75 0.58 -23.01
CA VAL A 49 5.81 1.65 -22.01
C VAL A 49 4.46 1.76 -21.28
N GLY A 50 3.35 1.71 -22.03
CA GLY A 50 2.00 1.70 -21.46
C GLY A 50 1.74 0.50 -20.56
N GLU A 51 2.10 -0.71 -21.01
CA GLU A 51 2.01 -1.93 -20.19
C GLU A 51 2.83 -1.84 -18.90
N HIS A 52 3.99 -1.20 -18.94
CA HIS A 52 4.81 -0.97 -17.75
C HIS A 52 4.12 -0.05 -16.75
N PHE A 53 3.54 1.08 -17.21
CA PHE A 53 2.76 1.97 -16.33
C PHE A 53 1.52 1.27 -15.74
N ASP A 54 0.85 0.41 -16.51
CA ASP A 54 -0.28 -0.39 -16.00
C ASP A 54 0.15 -1.38 -14.91
N LYS A 55 1.36 -1.97 -15.00
CA LYS A 55 1.90 -2.82 -13.93
C LYS A 55 2.19 -2.03 -12.66
N ILE A 56 2.81 -0.85 -12.79
CA ILE A 56 3.08 0.03 -11.65
C ILE A 56 1.76 0.43 -10.98
N LYS A 57 0.77 0.81 -11.79
CA LYS A 57 -0.59 1.17 -11.33
C LYS A 57 -1.18 0.04 -10.47
N LYS A 58 -1.18 -1.20 -10.97
CA LYS A 58 -1.72 -2.36 -10.23
C LYS A 58 -1.01 -2.59 -8.90
N GLY A 59 0.31 -2.44 -8.87
CA GLY A 59 1.09 -2.56 -7.64
C GLY A 59 0.70 -1.51 -6.59
N LEU A 60 0.52 -0.27 -7.01
CA LEU A 60 0.04 0.82 -6.14
C LEU A 60 -1.40 0.60 -5.67
N GLU A 61 -2.28 0.12 -6.55
CA GLU A 61 -3.69 -0.20 -6.21
C GLU A 61 -3.75 -1.27 -5.12
N GLY A 62 -3.02 -2.39 -5.29
CA GLY A 62 -3.00 -3.47 -4.31
C GLY A 62 -2.38 -3.04 -2.97
N THR A 63 -1.32 -2.23 -3.00
CA THR A 63 -0.72 -1.69 -1.76
C THR A 63 -1.70 -0.75 -1.04
N ASN A 64 -2.41 0.11 -1.79
CA ASN A 64 -3.38 1.04 -1.20
C ASN A 64 -4.58 0.33 -0.57
N GLU A 65 -5.08 -0.73 -1.21
CA GLU A 65 -6.15 -1.56 -0.66
C GLU A 65 -5.75 -2.18 0.68
N LYS A 66 -4.54 -2.74 0.76
CA LYS A 66 -4.01 -3.32 1.99
C LYS A 66 -3.74 -2.31 3.10
N LEU A 67 -3.33 -1.09 2.75
CA LEU A 67 -3.23 0.01 3.71
C LEU A 67 -4.59 0.37 4.32
N LYS A 68 -5.67 0.37 3.52
CA LYS A 68 -7.04 0.61 4.00
C LYS A 68 -7.52 -0.53 4.92
N GLU A 69 -7.19 -1.79 4.59
CA GLU A 69 -7.44 -2.94 5.46
C GLU A 69 -6.72 -2.81 6.82
N LEU A 70 -5.41 -2.50 6.80
CA LEU A 70 -4.60 -2.29 8.00
C LEU A 70 -5.16 -1.15 8.88
N SER A 71 -5.65 -0.06 8.28
CA SER A 71 -6.31 1.03 9.03
C SER A 71 -7.55 0.53 9.79
N GLY A 72 -8.31 -0.41 9.20
CA GLY A 72 -9.40 -1.10 9.87
C GLY A 72 -8.92 -1.90 11.09
N GLU A 73 -7.89 -2.73 10.91
CA GLU A 73 -7.32 -3.55 12.00
C GLU A 73 -6.78 -2.71 13.16
N ILE A 74 -6.13 -1.58 12.85
CA ILE A 74 -5.63 -0.63 13.86
C ILE A 74 -6.78 0.03 14.61
N SER A 75 -7.86 0.37 13.91
CA SER A 75 -9.04 0.99 14.52
C SER A 75 -9.78 0.04 15.47
N GLU A 76 -9.67 -1.27 15.23
CA GLU A 76 -10.21 -2.32 16.10
C GLU A 76 -9.27 -2.73 17.26
N ALA A 77 -8.06 -2.17 17.31
CA ALA A 77 -7.07 -2.53 18.32
C ALA A 77 -7.55 -2.20 19.73
N LYS A 78 -7.80 -3.23 20.54
CA LYS A 78 -8.35 -3.06 21.88
C LYS A 78 -7.27 -2.63 22.85
N ASN A 79 -7.65 -1.76 23.80
CA ASN A 79 -6.75 -1.21 24.85
C ASN A 79 -5.60 -0.36 24.31
N ALA A 80 -5.63 0.02 23.02
CA ALA A 80 -4.74 1.01 22.47
C ALA A 80 -5.25 2.43 22.78
N ASN A 81 -4.31 3.39 22.85
CA ASN A 81 -4.64 4.79 23.06
C ASN A 81 -5.25 5.40 21.80
N GLY A 82 -6.43 6.04 21.93
CA GLY A 82 -7.18 6.60 20.80
C GLY A 82 -6.38 7.60 19.97
N SER A 83 -5.57 8.48 20.60
CA SER A 83 -4.76 9.44 19.85
C SER A 83 -3.59 8.78 19.10
N SER A 84 -3.12 7.61 19.56
CA SER A 84 -2.13 6.83 18.82
C SER A 84 -2.75 6.16 17.59
N ILE A 85 -3.97 5.61 17.71
CA ILE A 85 -4.74 5.09 16.57
C ILE A 85 -4.96 6.19 15.54
N GLU A 86 -5.41 7.36 15.98
CA GLU A 86 -5.67 8.51 15.10
C GLU A 86 -4.41 8.95 14.35
N ALA A 87 -3.28 9.07 15.03
CA ALA A 87 -2.02 9.44 14.40
C ALA A 87 -1.59 8.46 13.29
N VAL A 88 -1.78 7.15 13.51
CA VAL A 88 -1.46 6.14 12.49
C VAL A 88 -2.45 6.20 11.33
N ASN A 89 -3.75 6.36 11.60
CA ASN A 89 -4.76 6.49 10.55
C ASN A 89 -4.55 7.74 9.68
N ILE A 90 -4.11 8.87 10.27
CA ILE A 90 -3.72 10.06 9.51
C ILE A 90 -2.54 9.76 8.58
N ALA A 91 -1.51 9.07 9.08
CA ALA A 91 -0.37 8.68 8.26
C ALA A 91 -0.77 7.76 7.10
N ILE A 92 -1.64 6.78 7.36
CA ILE A 92 -2.17 5.88 6.33
C ILE A 92 -2.95 6.68 5.28
N SER A 93 -3.86 7.55 5.70
CA SER A 93 -4.64 8.40 4.79
C SER A 93 -3.74 9.26 3.90
N SER A 94 -2.71 9.88 4.48
CA SER A 94 -1.76 10.70 3.72
C SER A 94 -1.01 9.89 2.65
N VAL A 95 -0.66 8.64 2.93
CA VAL A 95 -0.02 7.75 1.94
C VAL A 95 -1.02 7.32 0.87
N SER A 96 -2.26 7.00 1.25
CA SER A 96 -3.33 6.66 0.31
C SER A 96 -3.59 7.79 -0.69
N ASP A 97 -3.62 9.04 -0.23
CA ASP A 97 -3.78 10.21 -1.10
C ASP A 97 -2.64 10.32 -2.13
N VAL A 98 -1.40 10.08 -1.70
CA VAL A 98 -0.22 10.07 -2.59
C VAL A 98 -0.34 8.96 -3.64
N PHE A 99 -0.77 7.76 -3.23
CA PHE A 99 -0.98 6.64 -4.16
C PHE A 99 -2.08 6.94 -5.18
N GLU A 100 -3.18 7.55 -4.77
CA GLU A 100 -4.27 7.94 -5.68
C GLU A 100 -3.79 8.99 -6.71
N GLN A 101 -2.95 9.94 -6.30
CA GLN A 101 -2.32 10.90 -7.21
C GLN A 101 -1.36 10.22 -8.20
N LEU A 102 -0.51 9.30 -7.72
CA LEU A 102 0.42 8.55 -8.56
C LEU A 102 -0.31 7.65 -9.57
N ILE A 103 -1.36 6.94 -9.13
CA ILE A 103 -2.23 6.13 -9.99
C ILE A 103 -2.84 7.01 -11.09
N THR A 104 -3.36 8.18 -10.73
CA THR A 104 -3.93 9.14 -11.69
C THR A 104 -2.90 9.59 -12.72
N ALA A 105 -1.66 9.87 -12.30
CA ALA A 105 -0.58 10.24 -13.20
C ALA A 105 -0.19 9.09 -14.15
N LEU A 106 -0.11 7.85 -13.63
CA LEU A 106 0.21 6.66 -14.42
C LEU A 106 -0.86 6.35 -15.46
N ILE A 107 -2.15 6.55 -15.14
CA ILE A 107 -3.24 6.40 -16.12
C ILE A 107 -3.02 7.35 -17.31
N LYS A 108 -2.75 8.63 -17.04
CA LYS A 108 -2.50 9.63 -18.10
C LYS A 108 -1.27 9.25 -18.94
N LEU A 109 -0.20 8.80 -18.28
CA LEU A 109 1.02 8.36 -18.97
C LEU A 109 0.75 7.12 -19.85
N ALA A 110 0.02 6.13 -19.34
CA ALA A 110 -0.36 4.93 -20.09
C ALA A 110 -1.22 5.27 -21.31
N GLU A 111 -2.17 6.21 -21.18
CA GLU A 111 -2.98 6.70 -22.30
C GLU A 111 -2.14 7.38 -23.38
N THR A 112 -1.16 8.20 -23.02
CA THR A 112 -0.24 8.83 -23.99
C THR A 112 0.74 7.85 -24.65
N ALA A 113 0.92 6.67 -24.04
CA ALA A 113 1.80 5.61 -24.53
C ALA A 113 1.07 4.55 -25.38
N LYS A 114 -0.26 4.65 -25.54
CA LYS A 114 -1.02 3.85 -26.51
C LYS A 114 -0.79 4.33 -27.94
#